data_AF-G3AQ05-F1
#
_entry.id   AF-G3AQ05-F1
#
_cell.length_a   1.000
_cell.length_b   1.000
_cell.length_c   1.000
_cell.angle_alpha   90.00
_cell.angle_beta   90.00
_cell.angle_gamma   90.00
#
_symmetry.space_group_name_H-M   'P 1'
#
loop_
_entity.id
_entity.type
_entity.pdbx_description
1 polymer ?
#
loop_
_entity_poly.entity_id
_entity_poly.type
_entity_poly.pdbx_seq_one_letter_code
_entity_poly.pdbx_strand_id
1 'polypeptide(L)'
;MSIYSKTFPSVKQLTKTLLEELLIIQNKAHQVQAAREREKQIALLSYQKLTGIKQGKDVRELESKLKKLNETTEAVEHKELHDSHILKDYVQQKEMSVHQRQNLHNMVTFLNSQRVYIELLERYNPGLTMSQEDNVRKTANKVGLSVPQ
;
A
#
# COMPACT_ATOMS: atom_id res chain seq x y z
N MET A 1 20.66 2.39 -43.23
CA MET A 1 20.49 2.50 -41.76
C MET A 1 19.00 2.54 -41.47
N SER A 2 18.44 1.51 -40.87
CA SER A 2 17.02 1.48 -40.49
C SER A 2 16.84 2.31 -39.22
N ILE A 3 16.19 3.46 -39.34
CA ILE A 3 15.85 4.32 -38.22
C ILE A 3 14.80 3.56 -37.41
N TYR A 4 15.12 3.19 -36.17
CA TYR A 4 14.24 2.44 -35.28
C TYR A 4 12.90 3.18 -35.14
N SER A 5 11.87 2.76 -35.88
CA SER A 5 10.53 3.30 -35.70
C SER A 5 10.02 2.77 -34.36
N LYS A 6 9.98 3.63 -33.34
CA LYS A 6 9.36 3.28 -32.05
C LYS A 6 7.91 2.89 -32.32
N THR A 7 7.62 1.60 -32.26
CA THR A 7 6.26 1.10 -32.31
C THR A 7 5.63 1.36 -30.95
N PHE A 8 4.69 2.31 -30.91
CA PHE A 8 3.96 2.58 -29.69
C PHE A 8 2.91 1.49 -29.45
N PRO A 9 2.74 1.04 -28.20
CA PRO A 9 1.66 0.12 -27.85
C PRO A 9 0.29 0.71 -28.21
N SER A 10 -0.67 -0.20 -28.44
CA SER A 10 -2.06 0.19 -28.71
C SER A 10 -2.65 0.92 -27.51
N VAL A 11 -3.59 1.84 -27.76
CA VAL A 11 -4.32 2.55 -26.70
C VAL A 11 -4.96 1.57 -25.72
N LYS A 12 -5.54 0.48 -26.21
CA LYS A 12 -6.16 -0.57 -25.37
C LYS A 12 -5.14 -1.28 -24.48
N GLN A 13 -3.91 -1.46 -24.96
CA GLN A 13 -2.84 -2.06 -24.17
C GLN A 13 -2.39 -1.09 -23.09
N LEU A 14 -2.17 0.18 -23.44
CA LEU A 14 -1.77 1.22 -22.50
C LEU A 14 -2.80 1.41 -21.38
N THR A 15 -4.10 1.41 -21.69
CA THR A 15 -5.13 1.51 -20.65
C THR A 15 -5.20 0.31 -19.75
N LYS A 16 -5.08 -0.90 -20.31
CA LYS A 16 -5.03 -2.13 -19.52
C LYS A 16 -3.84 -2.09 -18.54
N THR A 17 -2.65 -1.77 -19.04
CA THR A 17 -1.44 -1.68 -18.19
C THR A 17 -1.59 -0.57 -17.15
N LEU A 18 -2.18 0.57 -17.51
CA LEU A 18 -2.46 1.64 -16.53
C LEU A 18 -3.38 1.14 -15.40
N LEU A 19 -4.48 0.44 -15.74
CA LEU A 19 -5.41 -0.09 -14.75
C LEU A 19 -4.73 -1.12 -13.83
N GLU A 20 -3.90 -2.00 -14.38
CA GLU A 20 -3.13 -2.98 -13.62
C GLU A 20 -2.16 -2.30 -12.64
N GLU A 21 -1.38 -1.31 -13.10
CA GLU A 21 -0.44 -0.58 -12.24
C GLU A 21 -1.17 0.22 -11.15
N LEU A 22 -2.29 0.87 -11.48
CA LEU A 22 -3.10 1.58 -10.49
C LEU A 22 -3.69 0.61 -9.47
N LEU A 23 -4.12 -0.59 -9.86
CA LEU A 23 -4.67 -1.60 -8.95
C LEU A 23 -3.61 -2.03 -7.93
N ILE A 24 -2.39 -2.29 -8.38
CA ILE A 24 -1.27 -2.65 -7.50
C ILE A 24 -1.01 -1.54 -6.50
N ILE A 25 -0.95 -0.29 -6.95
CA ILE A 25 -0.73 0.88 -6.10
C ILE A 25 -1.88 1.03 -5.08
N GLN A 26 -3.12 0.86 -5.52
CA GLN A 26 -4.30 0.95 -4.67
C GLN A 26 -4.28 -0.12 -3.57
N ASN A 27 -3.98 -1.38 -3.92
CA ASN A 27 -3.88 -2.48 -2.97
C ASN A 27 -2.79 -2.23 -1.93
N LYS A 28 -1.60 -1.79 -2.35
CA LYS A 28 -0.52 -1.43 -1.42
C LYS A 28 -0.91 -0.26 -0.51
N ALA A 29 -1.60 0.76 -1.04
CA ALA A 29 -2.10 1.87 -0.24
C ALA A 29 -3.14 1.42 0.81
N HIS A 30 -4.09 0.57 0.42
CA HIS A 30 -5.08 0.00 1.34
C HIS A 30 -4.43 -0.84 2.43
N GLN A 31 -3.43 -1.66 2.09
CA GLN A 31 -2.68 -2.43 3.09
C GLN A 31 -2.03 -1.52 4.14
N VAL A 32 -1.37 -0.45 3.71
CA VAL A 32 -0.72 0.50 4.61
C VAL A 32 -1.73 1.25 5.48
N GLN A 33 -2.84 1.71 4.92
CA GLN A 33 -3.87 2.40 5.70
C GLN A 33 -4.54 1.45 6.69
N ALA A 34 -4.94 0.26 6.25
CA ALA A 34 -5.53 -0.76 7.11
C ALA A 34 -4.61 -1.12 8.29
N ALA A 35 -3.29 -1.21 8.07
CA ALA A 35 -2.33 -1.42 9.14
C ALA A 35 -2.34 -0.26 10.16
N ARG A 36 -2.30 0.99 9.70
CA ARG A 36 -2.36 2.18 10.56
C ARG A 36 -3.69 2.30 11.31
N GLU A 37 -4.81 2.04 10.65
CA GLU A 37 -6.12 2.01 11.31
C GLU A 37 -6.18 0.91 12.37
N ARG A 38 -5.64 -0.27 12.09
CA ARG A 38 -5.56 -1.38 13.05
C ARG A 38 -4.74 -0.99 14.29
N GLU A 39 -3.57 -0.40 14.11
CA GLU A 39 -2.73 0.08 15.22
C GLU A 39 -3.48 1.10 16.10
N LYS A 40 -4.17 2.06 15.49
CA LYS A 40 -4.99 3.04 16.22
C LYS A 40 -6.13 2.37 17.00
N GLN A 41 -6.79 1.39 16.40
CA GLN A 41 -7.87 0.65 17.06
C GLN A 41 -7.34 -0.18 18.24
N ILE A 42 -6.19 -0.84 18.08
CA ILE A 42 -5.52 -1.58 19.16
C ILE A 42 -5.17 -0.63 20.31
N ALA A 43 -4.56 0.52 20.02
CA ALA A 43 -4.19 1.52 21.03
C ALA A 43 -5.42 2.08 21.78
N LEU A 44 -6.51 2.33 21.06
CA LEU A 44 -7.75 2.80 21.66
C LEU A 44 -8.35 1.73 22.60
N LEU A 45 -8.43 0.48 22.14
CA LEU A 45 -8.98 -0.63 22.92
C LEU A 45 -8.11 -0.98 24.12
N SER A 46 -6.79 -0.91 24.00
CA SER A 46 -5.86 -1.14 25.12
C SER A 46 -6.00 -0.07 26.19
N TYR A 47 -6.12 1.21 25.78
CA TYR A 47 -6.43 2.30 26.69
C TYR A 47 -7.76 2.09 27.41
N GLN A 48 -8.83 1.78 26.65
CA GLN A 48 -10.15 1.51 27.23
C GLN A 48 -10.09 0.35 28.23
N LYS A 49 -9.37 -0.74 27.91
CA LYS A 49 -9.11 -1.85 28.83
C LYS A 49 -8.47 -1.36 30.13
N LEU A 50 -7.38 -0.59 30.06
CA LEU A 50 -6.69 -0.08 31.25
C LEU A 50 -7.60 0.80 32.10
N THR A 51 -8.42 1.65 31.48
CA THR A 51 -9.39 2.48 32.20
C THR A 51 -10.52 1.66 32.84
N GLY A 52 -11.01 0.62 32.16
CA GLY A 52 -12.04 -0.28 32.67
C GLY A 52 -11.57 -1.07 33.89
N ILE A 53 -10.33 -1.58 33.86
CA ILE A 53 -9.69 -2.27 35.00
C ILE A 53 -9.62 -1.33 36.20
N LYS A 54 -9.16 -0.09 36.01
CA LYS A 54 -9.11 0.93 37.07
C LYS A 54 -10.49 1.24 37.67
N GLN A 55 -11.54 1.14 36.86
CA GLN A 55 -12.92 1.38 37.26
C GLN A 55 -13.64 0.11 37.78
N GLY A 56 -12.97 -1.05 37.83
CA GLY A 56 -13.56 -2.31 38.25
C GLY A 56 -14.65 -2.86 37.30
N LYS A 57 -14.67 -2.40 36.04
CA LYS A 57 -15.63 -2.86 35.02
C LYS A 57 -15.17 -4.18 34.41
N ASP A 58 -16.12 -4.95 33.86
CA ASP A 58 -15.77 -6.15 33.08
C ASP A 58 -15.08 -5.76 31.76
N VAL A 59 -14.03 -6.50 31.40
CA VAL A 59 -13.10 -6.21 30.30
C VAL A 59 -13.04 -7.35 29.29
N ARG A 60 -13.71 -8.48 29.55
CA ARG A 60 -13.68 -9.68 28.70
C ARG A 60 -14.00 -9.40 27.23
N GLU A 61 -14.96 -8.52 26.99
CA GLU A 61 -15.32 -8.11 25.62
C GLU A 61 -14.17 -7.37 24.93
N LEU A 62 -13.51 -6.43 25.62
CA LEU A 62 -12.38 -5.68 25.08
C LEU A 62 -11.19 -6.61 24.81
N GLU A 63 -10.95 -7.59 25.67
CA GLU A 63 -9.93 -8.62 25.45
C GLU A 63 -10.23 -9.50 24.24
N SER A 64 -11.49 -9.92 24.06
CA SER A 64 -11.88 -10.68 22.88
C SER A 64 -11.71 -9.88 21.59
N LYS A 65 -12.00 -8.57 21.61
CA LYS A 65 -11.80 -7.67 20.47
C LYS A 65 -10.31 -7.49 20.17
N LEU A 66 -9.50 -7.20 21.18
CA LEU A 66 -8.04 -7.09 21.03
C LEU A 66 -7.43 -8.37 20.44
N LYS A 67 -7.85 -9.53 20.95
CA LYS A 67 -7.40 -10.83 20.43
C LYS A 67 -7.75 -11.00 18.95
N LYS A 68 -9.01 -10.73 18.57
CA LYS A 68 -9.46 -10.80 17.18
C LYS A 68 -8.68 -9.84 16.27
N LEU A 69 -8.45 -8.60 16.70
CA LEU A 69 -7.70 -7.62 15.92
C LEU A 69 -6.24 -8.03 15.72
N ASN A 70 -5.61 -8.63 16.72
CA ASN A 70 -4.24 -9.13 16.63
C ASN A 70 -4.13 -10.40 15.76
N GLU A 71 -5.16 -11.26 15.76
CA GLU A 71 -5.20 -12.47 14.93
C GLU A 71 -5.54 -12.16 13.46
N THR A 72 -6.30 -11.08 13.20
CA THR A 72 -6.70 -10.65 11.85
C THR A 72 -5.53 -10.06 11.09
N THR A 73 -4.76 -10.94 10.44
CA THR A 73 -3.55 -10.59 9.67
C THR A 73 -3.88 -10.23 8.22
N GLU A 74 -5.00 -10.70 7.69
CA GLU A 74 -5.32 -10.59 6.27
C GLU A 74 -5.77 -9.18 5.90
N ALA A 75 -4.98 -8.53 5.03
CA ALA A 75 -5.42 -7.32 4.35
C ALA A 75 -6.26 -7.73 3.13
N VAL A 76 -7.43 -7.10 2.96
CA VAL A 76 -8.29 -7.34 1.81
C VAL A 76 -7.60 -6.82 0.56
N GLU A 77 -7.31 -7.73 -0.37
CA GLU A 77 -6.78 -7.37 -1.69
C GLU A 77 -7.95 -7.19 -2.67
N HIS A 78 -8.00 -6.02 -3.32
CA HIS A 78 -9.03 -5.76 -4.31
C HIS A 78 -8.65 -6.43 -5.63
N LYS A 79 -9.63 -7.12 -6.25
CA LYS A 79 -9.47 -7.76 -7.57
C LYS A 79 -9.56 -6.76 -8.71
N GLU A 80 -10.24 -5.64 -8.49
CA GLU A 80 -10.47 -4.62 -9.49
C GLU A 80 -10.19 -3.24 -8.92
N LEU A 81 -9.72 -2.35 -9.80
CA LEU A 81 -9.49 -0.95 -9.45
C LEU A 81 -10.82 -0.27 -9.12
N HIS A 82 -10.85 0.45 -8.01
CA HIS A 82 -12.00 1.29 -7.69
C HIS A 82 -12.22 2.31 -8.80
N ASP A 83 -13.49 2.49 -9.18
CA ASP A 83 -13.89 3.41 -10.24
C ASP A 83 -13.20 3.18 -11.59
N SER A 84 -12.83 1.93 -11.89
CA SER A 84 -12.20 1.56 -13.18
C SER A 84 -13.02 1.97 -14.41
N HIS A 85 -14.35 2.09 -14.25
CA HIS A 85 -15.27 2.51 -15.29
C HIS A 85 -14.96 3.93 -15.79
N ILE A 86 -14.58 4.87 -14.90
CA ILE A 86 -14.28 6.25 -15.28
C ILE A 86 -13.16 6.32 -16.34
N LEU A 87 -12.09 5.54 -16.13
CA LEU A 87 -10.97 5.49 -17.06
C LEU A 87 -11.34 4.78 -18.38
N LYS A 88 -12.13 3.71 -18.30
CA LYS A 88 -12.61 2.97 -19.47
C LYS A 88 -13.52 3.87 -20.33
N ASP A 89 -14.46 4.56 -19.70
CA ASP A 89 -15.41 5.47 -20.32
C ASP A 89 -14.68 6.64 -20.99
N TYR A 90 -13.73 7.27 -20.30
CA TYR A 90 -12.94 8.37 -20.85
C TYR A 90 -12.19 7.97 -22.12
N VAL A 91 -11.60 6.76 -22.15
CA VAL A 91 -10.84 6.29 -23.32
C VAL A 91 -11.76 5.81 -24.44
N GLN A 92 -12.94 5.27 -24.12
CA GLN A 92 -13.91 4.85 -25.12
C GLN A 92 -14.60 6.02 -25.81
N GLN A 93 -14.87 7.11 -25.09
CA GLN A 93 -15.61 8.26 -25.61
C GLN A 93 -14.78 9.15 -26.55
N LYS A 94 -13.45 9.13 -26.44
CA LYS A 94 -12.59 10.10 -27.11
C LYS A 94 -11.51 9.42 -27.95
N GLU A 95 -11.55 9.68 -29.26
CA GLU A 95 -10.43 9.35 -30.15
C GLU A 95 -9.17 10.08 -29.68
N MET A 96 -8.15 9.30 -29.37
CA MET A 96 -6.96 9.78 -28.68
C MET A 96 -5.93 10.28 -29.70
N SER A 97 -5.58 11.56 -29.61
CA SER A 97 -4.51 12.17 -30.41
C SER A 97 -3.16 11.47 -30.15
N VAL A 98 -2.25 11.54 -31.12
CA VAL A 98 -0.88 10.99 -31.01
C VAL A 98 -0.17 11.49 -29.75
N HIS A 99 -0.30 12.79 -29.44
CA HIS A 99 0.28 13.38 -28.24
C HIS A 99 -0.32 12.83 -26.95
N GLN A 100 -1.64 12.61 -26.92
CA GLN A 100 -2.32 12.03 -25.76
C GLN A 100 -1.92 10.57 -25.53
N ARG A 101 -1.75 9.81 -26.62
CA ARG A 101 -1.22 8.44 -26.57
C ARG A 101 0.20 8.41 -26.02
N GLN A 102 1.06 9.33 -26.45
CA GLN A 102 2.42 9.47 -25.92
C GLN A 102 2.40 9.80 -24.42
N ASN A 103 1.55 10.73 -24.00
CA ASN A 103 1.44 11.11 -22.60
C ASN A 103 0.95 9.94 -21.74
N LEU A 104 -0.03 9.17 -22.22
CA LEU A 104 -0.50 7.97 -21.55
C LEU A 104 0.64 6.94 -21.40
N HIS A 105 1.41 6.72 -22.45
CA HIS A 105 2.58 5.83 -22.39
C HIS A 105 3.59 6.30 -21.36
N ASN A 106 3.95 7.59 -21.37
CA ASN A 106 4.87 8.18 -20.41
C ASN A 106 4.37 8.02 -18.96
N MET A 107 3.06 8.20 -18.73
CA MET A 107 2.44 8.03 -17.42
C MET A 107 2.53 6.59 -16.93
N VAL A 108 2.23 5.61 -17.79
CA VAL A 108 2.37 4.18 -17.45
C VAL A 108 3.82 3.86 -17.11
N THR A 109 4.78 4.32 -17.92
CA THR A 109 6.21 4.11 -17.66
C THR A 109 6.64 4.74 -16.33
N PHE A 110 6.15 5.95 -16.03
CA PHE A 110 6.46 6.64 -14.78
C PHE A 110 5.94 5.87 -13.56
N LEU A 111 4.67 5.44 -13.57
CA LEU A 111 4.08 4.70 -12.44
C LEU A 111 4.80 3.38 -12.19
N ASN A 112 5.09 2.62 -13.25
CA ASN A 112 5.87 1.39 -13.14
C ASN A 112 7.27 1.66 -12.55
N SER A 113 7.97 2.67 -13.07
CA SER A 113 9.30 3.05 -12.59
C SER A 113 9.28 3.46 -11.12
N GLN A 114 8.26 4.21 -10.70
CA GLN A 114 8.08 4.63 -9.31
C GLN A 114 7.86 3.43 -8.38
N ARG A 115 7.03 2.46 -8.80
CA ARG A 115 6.79 1.23 -8.04
C ARG A 115 8.07 0.42 -7.88
N VAL A 116 8.79 0.16 -8.98
CA VAL A 116 10.06 -0.57 -8.97
C VAL A 116 11.09 0.15 -8.10
N TYR A 117 11.18 1.48 -8.18
CA TYR A 117 12.06 2.28 -7.35
C TYR A 117 11.77 2.08 -5.85
N ILE A 118 10.49 2.12 -5.45
CA ILE A 118 10.09 1.90 -4.06
C ILE A 118 10.44 0.47 -3.61
N GLU A 119 10.16 -0.54 -4.42
CA GLU A 119 10.51 -1.94 -4.12
C GLU A 119 12.03 -2.13 -3.91
N LEU A 120 12.84 -1.47 -4.73
CA LEU A 120 14.30 -1.49 -4.59
C LEU A 120 14.74 -0.79 -3.29
N LEU A 121 14.15 0.35 -2.95
CA LEU A 121 14.43 1.01 -1.67
C LEU A 121 14.07 0.14 -0.47
N GLU A 122 12.88 -0.49 -0.48
CA GLU A 122 12.46 -1.39 0.60
C GLU A 122 13.43 -2.58 0.77
N ARG A 123 13.98 -3.10 -0.32
CA ARG A 123 14.92 -4.24 -0.30
C ARG A 123 16.32 -3.88 0.18
N TYR A 124 16.88 -2.80 -0.37
CA TYR A 124 18.30 -2.47 -0.16
C TYR A 124 18.51 -1.44 0.95
N ASN A 125 17.49 -0.65 1.28
CA ASN A 125 17.52 0.30 2.39
C ASN A 125 16.24 0.24 3.24
N PRO A 126 15.97 -0.91 3.89
CA PRO A 126 14.80 -1.04 4.77
C PRO A 126 14.84 -0.08 5.97
N GLY A 127 16.02 0.40 6.35
CA GLY A 127 16.18 1.34 7.46
C GLY A 127 15.52 2.70 7.21
N LEU A 128 15.28 3.07 5.95
CA LEU A 128 14.62 4.33 5.58
C LEU A 128 13.11 4.31 5.87
N THR A 129 12.46 3.15 5.76
CA THR A 129 11.00 3.01 5.93
C THR A 129 10.61 2.46 7.30
N MET A 130 11.58 2.02 8.11
CA MET A 130 11.35 1.52 9.46
C MET A 130 11.00 2.64 10.46
N SER A 131 10.14 2.32 11.42
CA SER A 131 9.91 3.19 12.58
C SER A 131 11.21 3.34 13.39
N GLN A 132 11.34 4.45 14.11
CA GLN A 132 12.51 4.69 14.94
C GLN A 132 12.65 3.63 16.04
N GLU A 133 11.52 3.18 16.61
CA GLU A 133 11.47 2.11 17.60
C GLU A 133 11.99 0.78 17.04
N ASP A 134 11.56 0.41 15.83
CA ASP A 134 12.05 -0.79 15.16
C ASP A 134 13.54 -0.72 14.86
N ASN A 135 14.03 0.48 14.50
CA ASN A 135 15.45 0.70 14.23
C ASN A 135 16.28 0.54 15.50
N VAL A 136 15.83 1.12 16.61
CA VAL A 136 16.48 0.95 17.93
C VAL A 136 16.48 -0.52 18.33
N ARG A 137 15.35 -1.22 18.20
CA ARG A 137 15.22 -2.64 18.52
C ARG A 137 16.13 -3.53 17.67
N LYS A 138 16.18 -3.33 16.35
CA LYS A 138 17.10 -4.09 15.48
C LYS A 138 18.56 -3.80 15.81
N THR A 139 18.90 -2.56 16.15
CA THR A 139 20.26 -2.18 16.51
C THR A 139 20.67 -2.77 17.85
N ALA A 140 19.78 -2.76 18.85
CA ALA A 140 19.98 -3.44 20.14
C ALA A 140 20.20 -4.95 19.94
N ASN A 141 19.37 -5.60 19.12
CA ASN A 141 19.50 -7.03 18.82
C ASN A 141 20.84 -7.37 18.15
N LYS A 142 21.40 -6.49 17.31
CA LYS A 142 22.74 -6.71 16.70
C LYS A 142 23.86 -6.79 17.73
N VAL A 143 23.70 -6.13 18.88
CA VAL A 143 24.68 -6.13 19.99
C VAL A 143 24.26 -7.06 21.13
N GLY A 144 23.23 -7.90 20.93
CA GLY A 144 22.75 -8.83 21.95
C GLY A 144 21.95 -8.19 23.09
N LEU A 145 21.47 -6.96 22.91
CA LEU A 145 20.63 -6.25 23.88
C LEU A 145 19.15 -6.37 23.50
N SER A 146 18.25 -6.49 24.49
CA SER A 146 16.80 -6.41 24.30
C SER A 146 16.27 -5.05 24.75
N VAL A 147 15.38 -4.46 23.94
CA VAL A 147 14.66 -3.23 24.31
C VAL A 147 13.39 -3.61 25.07
N PRO A 148 13.11 -3.03 26.25
CA PRO A 148 11.87 -3.28 26.98
C PRO A 148 10.65 -2.73 26.21
N GLN A 149 9.51 -3.44 26.33
CA GLN A 149 8.21 -3.03 25.79
C GLN A 149 7.47 -2.09 26.76
#